data_AF-A0A5Q4EU44-F1
#
_entry.id   AF-A0A5Q4EU44-F1
#
_cell.length_a   1.000
_cell.length_b   1.000
_cell.length_c   1.000
_cell.angle_alpha   90.00
_cell.angle_beta   90.00
_cell.angle_gamma   90.00
#
_symmetry.space_group_name_H-M   'P 1'
#
loop_
_entity.id
_entity.type
_entity.pdbx_description
1 polymer ?
#
loop_
_entity_poly.entity_id
_entity_poly.type
_entity_poly.pdbx_seq_one_letter_code
_entity_poly.pdbx_strand_id
1 'polypeptide(L)'
;MHDESAEGNEFFKCDFCRKPWAEDRPMVEGHQGSLVCASCLTVAYTQLVLNGDASTIKQQCTMCLEERDQPEWRSPMYEESLICLRCIKQSATTLEKDPESGWKRPGKD
;
A
#
# COMPACT_ATOMS: atom_id res chain seq x y z
N MET A 1 2.22 -1.71 -9.52
CA MET A 1 3.10 -1.53 -10.69
C MET A 1 3.12 -2.81 -11.48
N HIS A 2 2.95 -2.70 -12.79
CA HIS A 2 3.18 -3.79 -13.73
C HIS A 2 4.58 -3.66 -14.32
N ASP A 3 5.40 -4.70 -14.16
CA ASP A 3 6.71 -4.79 -14.81
C ASP A 3 6.58 -5.52 -16.13
N GLU A 4 6.47 -4.77 -17.22
CA GLU A 4 6.28 -5.29 -18.58
C GLU A 4 7.45 -6.14 -19.09
N SER A 5 8.58 -6.16 -18.39
CA SER A 5 9.72 -7.03 -18.70
C SER A 5 9.64 -8.41 -18.03
N ALA A 6 8.67 -8.61 -17.14
CA ALA A 6 8.50 -9.84 -16.37
C ALA A 6 7.23 -10.61 -16.76
N GLU A 7 7.24 -11.92 -16.54
CA GLU A 7 6.11 -12.81 -16.81
C GLU A 7 5.50 -13.36 -15.51
N GLY A 8 4.25 -13.82 -15.57
CA GLY A 8 3.56 -14.44 -14.45
C GLY A 8 3.45 -13.52 -13.23
N ASN A 9 3.71 -14.05 -12.03
CA ASN A 9 3.57 -13.29 -10.79
C ASN A 9 4.60 -12.17 -10.63
N GLU A 10 5.74 -12.27 -11.32
CA GLU A 10 6.79 -11.25 -11.26
C GLU A 10 6.39 -9.94 -11.97
N PHE A 11 5.39 -10.01 -12.85
CA PHE A 11 4.75 -8.85 -13.47
C PHE A 11 4.10 -7.92 -12.44
N PHE A 12 3.51 -8.46 -11.37
CA PHE A 12 2.76 -7.69 -10.39
C PHE A 12 3.64 -7.27 -9.21
N LYS A 13 4.11 -6.02 -9.21
CA LYS A 13 4.99 -5.49 -8.16
C LYS A 13 4.30 -4.43 -7.31
N CYS A 14 4.50 -4.53 -6.00
CA CYS A 14 4.08 -3.49 -5.06
C CYS A 14 4.84 -2.18 -5.35
N ASP A 15 4.14 -1.06 -5.51
CA ASP A 15 4.76 0.23 -5.82
C ASP A 15 5.67 0.72 -4.68
N PHE A 16 5.41 0.29 -3.44
CA PHE A 16 6.09 0.80 -2.25
C PHE A 16 7.38 0.05 -1.89
N CYS A 17 7.52 -1.21 -2.32
CA CYS A 17 8.73 -2.00 -2.05
C CYS A 17 9.28 -2.75 -3.26
N ARG A 18 8.62 -2.63 -4.43
CA ARG A 18 8.93 -3.26 -5.72
C ARG A 18 9.10 -4.78 -5.68
N LYS A 19 8.66 -5.42 -4.59
CA LYS A 19 8.60 -6.88 -4.50
C LYS A 19 7.41 -7.42 -5.30
N PRO A 20 7.58 -8.55 -6.00
CA PRO A 20 6.51 -9.18 -6.76
C PRO A 20 5.44 -9.78 -5.85
N TRP A 21 4.29 -10.09 -6.44
CA TRP A 21 3.21 -10.82 -5.79
C TRP A 21 3.68 -12.23 -5.39
N ALA A 22 3.18 -12.68 -4.25
CA ALA A 22 3.34 -14.04 -3.76
C ALA A 22 2.12 -14.40 -2.89
N GLU A 23 1.85 -15.69 -2.71
CA GLU A 23 0.71 -16.16 -1.89
C GLU A 23 0.77 -15.64 -0.45
N ASP A 24 1.97 -15.52 0.12
CA ASP A 24 2.23 -14.98 1.46
C ASP A 24 2.27 -13.43 1.51
N ARG A 25 2.08 -12.79 0.36
CA ARG A 25 2.17 -11.33 0.17
C ARG A 25 1.02 -10.85 -0.72
N PRO A 26 -0.24 -10.94 -0.24
CA PRO A 26 -1.37 -10.42 -0.98
C PRO A 26 -1.23 -8.92 -1.19
N MET A 27 -1.84 -8.42 -2.27
CA MET A 27 -1.77 -7.03 -2.68
C MET A 27 -3.18 -6.48 -2.90
N VAL A 28 -3.33 -5.18 -2.70
CA VAL A 28 -4.54 -4.45 -3.10
C VAL A 28 -4.20 -3.58 -4.29
N GLU A 29 -5.03 -3.67 -5.33
CA GLU A 29 -4.95 -2.82 -6.50
C GLU A 29 -5.66 -1.47 -6.28
N GLY A 30 -5.04 -0.39 -6.73
CA GLY A 30 -5.57 0.97 -6.79
C GLY A 30 -5.87 1.40 -8.23
N HIS A 31 -5.84 2.71 -8.48
CA HIS A 31 -5.98 3.23 -9.84
C HIS A 31 -4.77 2.88 -10.70
N GLN A 32 -5.04 2.64 -11.99
CA GLN A 32 -4.04 2.38 -13.03
C GLN A 32 -3.04 1.24 -12.70
N GLY A 33 -3.49 0.17 -12.01
CA GLY A 33 -2.62 -0.96 -11.69
C GLY A 33 -1.57 -0.68 -10.61
N SER A 34 -1.75 0.40 -9.83
CA SER A 34 -0.99 0.60 -8.60
C SER A 34 -1.31 -0.52 -7.59
N LEU A 35 -0.32 -0.96 -6.84
CA LEU A 35 -0.37 -2.11 -5.95
C LEU A 35 0.30 -1.77 -4.62
N VAL A 36 -0.39 -2.04 -3.52
CA VAL A 36 0.19 -2.04 -2.18
C VAL A 36 0.13 -3.46 -1.61
N CYS A 37 1.28 -4.00 -1.20
CA CYS A 37 1.31 -5.31 -0.56
C CYS A 37 0.96 -5.24 0.93
N ALA A 38 0.49 -6.38 1.47
CA ALA A 38 0.16 -6.56 2.88
C ALA A 38 1.25 -6.05 3.83
N SER A 39 2.52 -6.35 3.57
CA SER A 39 3.63 -5.91 4.43
C SER A 39 3.80 -4.39 4.44
N CYS A 40 3.77 -3.73 3.27
CA CYS A 40 3.85 -2.27 3.20
C CYS A 40 2.61 -1.63 3.82
N LEU A 41 1.43 -2.21 3.61
CA LEU A 41 0.20 -1.74 4.21
C LEU A 41 0.23 -1.83 5.73
N THR A 42 0.76 -2.92 6.30
CA THR A 42 0.94 -3.09 7.75
C THR A 42 1.83 -1.98 8.33
N VAL A 43 2.96 -1.67 7.69
CA VAL A 43 3.86 -0.60 8.14
C VAL A 43 3.18 0.77 8.02
N ALA A 44 2.59 1.06 6.86
CA ALA A 44 1.92 2.33 6.61
C ALA A 44 0.75 2.56 7.57
N TYR A 45 -0.05 1.52 7.84
CA TYR A 45 -1.14 1.59 8.80
C TYR A 45 -0.63 1.83 10.22
N THR A 46 0.39 1.09 10.64
CA THR A 46 0.96 1.23 11.98
C THR A 46 1.52 2.64 12.19
N GLN A 47 2.38 3.11 11.27
CA GLN A 47 3.01 4.42 11.41
C GLN A 47 1.99 5.56 11.27
N LEU A 48 1.18 5.57 10.21
CA LEU A 48 0.28 6.71 9.97
C LEU A 48 -0.99 6.66 10.83
N VAL A 49 -1.64 5.50 10.91
CA VAL A 49 -2.98 5.39 11.52
C VAL A 49 -2.89 5.19 13.02
N LEU A 50 -1.94 4.38 13.51
CA LEU A 50 -1.82 4.10 14.94
C LEU A 50 -0.90 5.10 15.64
N ASN A 51 0.25 5.45 15.04
CA ASN A 51 1.22 6.35 15.68
C ASN A 51 1.04 7.83 15.29
N GLY A 52 0.36 8.13 14.17
CA GLY A 52 0.20 9.49 13.68
C GLY A 52 1.44 10.05 12.96
N ASP A 53 2.37 9.18 12.54
CA ASP A 53 3.63 9.55 11.88
C ASP A 53 3.38 9.93 10.42
N ALA A 54 2.89 11.15 10.22
CA ALA A 54 2.60 11.69 8.89
C ALA A 54 3.85 12.24 8.19
N SER A 55 3.97 11.97 6.89
CA SER A 55 4.90 12.68 6.01
C SER A 55 4.57 14.18 6.00
N THR A 56 5.61 15.01 6.08
CA THR A 56 5.48 16.46 5.92
C THR A 56 5.43 16.89 4.46
N ILE A 57 5.78 15.99 3.54
CA ILE A 57 5.77 16.21 2.10
C ILE A 57 4.39 15.80 1.57
N LYS A 58 3.76 16.71 0.82
CA LYS A 58 2.49 16.48 0.10
C LYS A 58 2.78 16.31 -1.38
N GLN A 59 2.44 15.15 -1.93
CA GLN A 59 2.45 14.92 -3.37
C GLN A 59 1.24 14.07 -3.74
N GLN A 60 1.11 13.73 -5.02
CA GLN A 60 0.05 12.86 -5.48
C GLN A 60 0.18 11.45 -4.86
N CYS A 61 -0.91 10.92 -4.31
CA CYS A 61 -0.97 9.56 -3.79
C CYS A 61 -0.81 8.54 -4.93
N THR A 62 0.12 7.58 -4.79
CA THR A 62 0.37 6.52 -5.77
C THR A 62 -0.85 5.64 -6.02
N MET A 63 -1.71 5.43 -5.01
CA MET A 63 -2.86 4.51 -5.12
C MET A 63 -4.10 5.14 -5.76
N CYS A 64 -4.41 6.41 -5.49
CA CYS A 64 -5.61 7.07 -6.02
C CYS A 64 -5.33 8.14 -7.07
N LEU A 65 -4.06 8.52 -7.26
CA LEU A 65 -3.61 9.54 -8.20
C LEU A 65 -4.18 10.95 -7.91
N GLU A 66 -4.49 11.22 -6.65
CA GLU A 66 -4.99 12.52 -6.20
C GLU A 66 -4.03 13.16 -5.20
N GLU A 67 -3.89 14.48 -5.27
CA GLU A 67 -3.34 15.30 -4.18
C GLU A 67 -4.49 15.66 -3.23
N ARG A 68 -4.31 15.38 -1.93
CA ARG A 68 -5.34 15.63 -0.92
C ARG A 68 -4.76 16.33 0.29
N ASP A 69 -5.55 17.21 0.89
CA ASP A 69 -5.19 17.82 2.16
C ASP A 69 -5.49 16.85 3.33
N GLN A 70 -4.66 15.81 3.46
CA GLN A 70 -4.76 14.81 4.52
C GLN A 70 -3.37 14.25 4.86
N PRO A 71 -3.22 13.52 5.98
CA PRO A 71 -1.98 12.81 6.29
C PRO A 71 -1.65 11.74 5.24
N GLU A 72 -0.35 11.55 4.99
CA GLU A 72 0.17 10.57 4.04
C GLU A 72 1.34 9.81 4.65
N TRP A 73 1.53 8.57 4.20
CA TRP A 73 2.70 7.77 4.51
C TRP A 73 3.61 7.70 3.29
N ARG A 74 4.91 7.91 3.50
CA ARG A 74 5.96 7.80 2.49
C ARG A 74 6.69 6.48 2.66
N SER A 75 6.92 5.75 1.57
CA SER A 75 7.75 4.56 1.64
C SER A 75 9.17 4.90 2.08
N PRO A 76 9.76 4.15 3.04
CA PRO A 76 11.17 4.30 3.37
C PRO A 76 12.11 3.73 2.29
N MET A 77 11.57 2.99 1.31
CA MET A 77 12.36 2.39 0.23
C MET A 77 12.42 3.27 -1.02
N TYR A 78 11.36 4.04 -1.29
CA TYR A 78 11.17 4.83 -2.50
C TYR A 78 10.44 6.13 -2.18
N GLU A 79 11.15 7.26 -2.24
CA GLU A 79 10.65 8.56 -1.78
C GLU A 79 9.48 9.09 -2.62
N GLU A 80 9.38 8.66 -3.87
CA GLU A 80 8.29 8.99 -4.80
C GLU A 80 6.99 8.23 -4.48
N SER A 81 7.05 7.17 -3.67
CA SER A 81 5.90 6.32 -3.36
C SER A 81 5.20 6.78 -2.08
N LEU A 82 4.03 7.39 -2.26
CA LEU A 82 3.20 7.91 -1.18
C LEU A 82 1.82 7.26 -1.21
N ILE A 83 1.30 6.93 -0.03
CA ILE A 83 -0.07 6.45 0.13
C ILE A 83 -0.80 7.32 1.15
N CYS A 84 -1.92 7.87 0.71
CA CYS A 84 -2.70 8.75 1.56
C CYS A 84 -3.53 7.98 2.58
N LEU A 85 -3.91 8.65 3.68
CA LEU A 85 -4.68 8.05 4.78
C LEU A 85 -5.95 7.30 4.30
N ARG A 86 -6.69 7.89 3.35
CA ARG A 86 -7.88 7.26 2.77
C ARG A 86 -7.54 5.91 2.12
N CYS A 87 -6.52 5.86 1.28
CA CYS A 87 -6.12 4.63 0.59
C CYS A 87 -5.61 3.57 1.56
N ILE A 88 -4.83 3.95 2.59
CA ILE A 88 -4.40 3.02 3.65
C ILE A 88 -5.63 2.36 4.31
N LYS A 89 -6.62 3.15 4.73
CA LYS A 89 -7.82 2.61 5.40
C LYS A 89 -8.68 1.76 4.47
N GLN A 90 -8.81 2.15 3.21
CA GLN A 90 -9.55 1.39 2.21
C GLN A 90 -8.88 0.05 1.92
N SER A 91 -7.58 0.05 1.58
CA SER A 91 -6.82 -1.18 1.34
C SER A 91 -6.81 -2.10 2.56
N ALA A 92 -6.72 -1.53 3.77
CA ALA A 92 -6.80 -2.30 5.02
C ALA A 92 -8.20 -2.88 5.27
N THR A 93 -9.25 -2.30 4.68
CA THR A 93 -10.59 -2.89 4.72
C THR A 93 -10.73 -3.99 3.69
N THR A 94 -10.16 -3.81 2.50
CA THR A 94 -10.15 -4.82 1.44
C THR A 94 -9.44 -6.09 1.91
N LEU A 95 -8.20 -6.01 2.40
CA LEU A 95 -7.48 -7.20 2.86
C LEU A 95 -8.13 -7.84 4.09
N GLU A 96 -8.60 -7.05 5.07
CA GLU A 96 -9.25 -7.61 6.28
C GLU A 96 -10.51 -8.43 5.95
N LYS A 97 -11.23 -8.06 4.88
CA LYS A 97 -12.44 -8.75 4.45
C LYS A 97 -12.17 -9.95 3.54
N ASP A 98 -10.97 -10.08 3.02
CA ASP A 98 -10.56 -11.21 2.22
C ASP A 98 -10.12 -12.37 3.13
N PRO A 99 -10.93 -13.44 3.25
CA PRO A 99 -10.61 -14.57 4.13
C PRO A 99 -9.38 -15.36 3.67
N GLU A 100 -9.02 -15.30 2.38
CA GLU A 100 -7.89 -16.03 1.82
C GLU A 100 -6.57 -15.30 2.04
N SER A 101 -6.61 -13.97 2.21
CA SER A 101 -5.41 -13.16 2.43
C SER A 101 -4.62 -13.52 3.70
N GLY A 102 -5.31 -14.08 4.71
CA GLY A 102 -4.75 -14.30 6.05
C GLY A 102 -4.34 -13.01 6.79
N TRP A 103 -4.52 -11.84 6.18
CA TRP A 103 -4.04 -10.57 6.73
C TRP A 103 -4.96 -10.08 7.85
N LYS A 104 -4.36 -9.55 8.92
CA LYS A 104 -5.06 -8.96 10.04
C LYS A 104 -4.67 -7.49 10.17
N ARG A 105 -5.67 -6.64 10.40
CA ARG A 105 -5.45 -5.22 10.59
C ARG A 105 -4.61 -4.98 11.85
N PRO A 106 -3.52 -4.20 11.78
CA PRO A 106 -2.74 -3.86 12.96
C PRO A 106 -3.59 -3.17 14.02
N GLY A 107 -3.37 -3.54 15.29
CA GLY A 107 -4.08 -2.95 16.44
C GLY A 107 -5.49 -3.47 16.67
N LYS A 108 -5.93 -4.52 15.95
CA LYS A 108 -7.09 -5.33 16.33
C LYS A 108 -6.63 -6.71 16.76
N ASP A 109 -7.04 -7.10 17.97
CA ASP A 109 -6.94 -8.47 18.47
C ASP A 109 -8.02 -9.38 17.84
#